data_AF-A0A7J7FNK5-F1
#
_entry.id   AF-A0A7J7FNK5-F1
#
_cell.length_a   1.000
_cell.length_b   1.000
_cell.length_c   1.000
_cell.angle_alpha   90.00
_cell.angle_beta   90.00
_cell.angle_gamma   90.00
#
_symmetry.space_group_name_H-M   'P 1'
#
loop_
_entity.id
_entity.type
_entity.pdbx_description
1 polymer ?
#
loop_
_entity_poly.entity_id
_entity_poly.type
_entity_poly.pdbx_seq_one_letter_code
_entity_poly.pdbx_strand_id
1 'polypeptide(L)'
;MAPRSTPHLLLQFGRTEVIDNTLNPDFVRKFIVDYFFEEKQNLRFDLYDVDSKSPDLSKHDFLGQAFCTLGEIVGSPGSRLEKPLMIGAFSLNSRTGKPMPAVSNGGVPGKKCGTIILSAEELSNCR
;
A
#
# COMPACT_ATOMS: atom_id res chain seq x y z
N MET A 1 0.98 32.37 8.96
CA MET A 1 0.70 31.35 9.99
C MET A 1 -0.20 30.29 9.37
N ALA A 2 0.35 29.15 8.95
CA ALA A 2 -0.45 28.01 8.50
C ALA A 2 -0.69 27.07 9.70
N PRO A 3 -1.93 26.62 9.98
CA PRO A 3 -2.18 25.77 11.12
C PRO A 3 -1.87 24.29 10.79
N ARG A 4 -1.08 23.69 11.68
CA ARG A 4 -1.19 22.35 12.28
C ARG A 4 -1.78 21.23 11.40
N SER A 5 -0.90 20.33 10.96
CA SER A 5 -1.09 18.86 10.86
C SER A 5 -2.52 18.38 10.62
N THR A 6 -3.02 18.47 9.39
CA THR A 6 -4.12 17.64 8.94
C THR A 6 -3.65 16.18 8.88
N PRO A 7 -4.34 15.20 9.50
CA PRO A 7 -4.07 13.80 9.20
C PRO A 7 -4.27 13.63 7.70
N HIS A 8 -3.27 13.08 7.00
CA HIS A 8 -3.37 12.83 5.57
C HIS A 8 -4.62 11.98 5.32
N LEU A 9 -5.69 12.61 4.81
CA LEU A 9 -6.89 11.92 4.32
C LEU A 9 -6.43 11.07 3.14
N LEU A 10 -6.15 9.80 3.41
CA LEU A 10 -5.90 8.83 2.37
C LEU A 10 -7.22 8.57 1.66
N LEU A 11 -7.35 9.06 0.44
CA LEU A 11 -8.48 8.74 -0.43
C LEU A 11 -8.25 7.34 -1.01
N GLN A 12 -9.25 6.47 -0.91
CA GLN A 12 -9.19 5.17 -1.58
C GLN A 12 -9.24 5.39 -3.10
N PHE A 13 -8.14 5.08 -3.78
CA PHE A 13 -8.07 5.16 -5.24
C PHE A 13 -8.82 4.02 -5.93
N GLY A 14 -8.75 2.81 -5.37
CA GLY A 14 -9.42 1.65 -5.92
C GLY A 14 -9.27 0.41 -5.05
N ARG A 15 -9.79 -0.72 -5.55
CA ARG A 15 -9.69 -2.04 -4.92
C ARG A 15 -9.56 -3.09 -6.01
N THR A 16 -8.73 -4.10 -5.76
CA THR A 16 -8.61 -5.28 -6.63
C THR A 16 -9.83 -6.20 -6.46
N GLU A 17 -9.91 -7.22 -7.30
CA GLU A 17 -10.75 -8.38 -7.08
C GLU A 17 -10.32 -9.17 -5.83
N VAL A 18 -11.26 -9.98 -5.33
CA VAL A 18 -11.00 -10.98 -4.28
C VAL A 18 -10.63 -12.29 -4.97
N ILE A 19 -9.57 -12.94 -4.50
CA ILE A 19 -9.12 -14.23 -5.02
C ILE A 19 -9.26 -15.26 -3.91
N ASP A 20 -10.13 -16.24 -4.12
CA ASP A 20 -10.45 -17.25 -3.12
C ASP A 20 -9.32 -18.29 -2.97
N ASN A 21 -9.05 -18.67 -1.72
CA ASN A 21 -8.23 -19.84 -1.35
C ASN A 21 -6.79 -19.85 -1.93
N THR A 22 -6.09 -18.71 -1.91
CA THR A 22 -4.68 -18.63 -2.31
C THR A 22 -3.81 -17.90 -1.28
N LEU A 23 -2.61 -18.44 -1.01
CA LEU A 23 -1.58 -17.76 -0.21
C LEU A 23 -0.73 -16.78 -1.02
N ASN A 24 -0.79 -16.88 -2.36
CA ASN A 24 -0.02 -16.05 -3.29
C ASN A 24 -0.96 -15.51 -4.37
N PRO A 25 -1.86 -14.57 -4.04
CA PRO A 25 -2.78 -14.00 -5.01
C PRO A 25 -2.02 -13.24 -6.11
N ASP A 26 -2.44 -13.45 -7.36
CA ASP A 26 -1.98 -12.69 -8.53
C ASP A 26 -3.16 -11.89 -9.08
N PHE A 27 -3.14 -10.57 -8.85
CA PHE A 27 -4.24 -9.68 -9.18
C PHE A 27 -4.16 -9.24 -10.64
N VAL A 28 -5.25 -9.38 -11.37
CA VAL A 28 -5.38 -9.01 -12.78
C VAL A 28 -5.81 -7.55 -12.92
N ARG A 29 -6.55 -7.00 -11.96
CA ARG A 29 -7.01 -5.60 -12.02
C ARG A 29 -5.84 -4.62 -11.99
N LYS A 30 -5.72 -3.83 -13.06
CA LYS A 30 -4.76 -2.72 -13.18
C LYS A 30 -5.39 -1.38 -12.80
N PHE A 31 -4.57 -0.46 -12.30
CA PHE A 31 -4.94 0.92 -11.97
C PHE A 31 -4.22 1.87 -12.91
N ILE A 32 -4.95 2.78 -13.55
CA ILE A 32 -4.39 3.84 -14.39
C ILE A 32 -4.10 5.04 -13.50
N VAL A 33 -2.84 5.46 -13.42
CA VAL A 33 -2.41 6.59 -12.59
C VAL A 33 -1.51 7.48 -13.42
N ASP A 34 -1.82 8.77 -13.48
CA ASP A 34 -0.96 9.75 -14.13
C ASP A 34 0.34 9.91 -13.32
N TYR A 35 1.49 9.86 -14.01
CA TYR A 35 2.80 9.99 -13.38
C TYR A 35 3.35 11.41 -13.59
N PHE A 36 3.65 12.11 -12.49
CA PHE A 36 4.27 13.44 -12.48
C PHE A 36 5.65 13.32 -11.84
N PHE A 37 6.72 13.47 -12.63
CA PHE A 37 8.09 13.22 -12.17
C PHE A 37 8.58 14.24 -11.14
N GLU A 38 7.99 15.42 -11.15
CA GLU A 38 8.25 16.53 -10.24
C GLU A 38 7.51 16.39 -8.89
N GLU A 39 6.53 15.48 -8.80
CA GLU A 39 5.71 15.31 -7.59
C GLU A 39 6.03 14.01 -6.83
N LYS A 40 5.93 14.10 -5.50
CA LYS A 40 5.99 12.92 -4.64
C LYS A 40 4.59 12.31 -4.46
N GLN A 41 4.22 11.45 -5.39
CA GLN A 41 2.93 10.73 -5.37
C GLN A 41 3.00 9.53 -4.40
N ASN A 42 2.54 9.70 -3.16
CA ASN A 42 2.57 8.64 -2.14
C ASN A 42 1.42 7.64 -2.34
N LEU A 43 1.74 6.34 -2.30
CA LEU A 43 0.81 5.23 -2.42
C LEU A 43 0.85 4.38 -1.14
N ARG A 44 -0.33 3.91 -0.74
CA ARG A 44 -0.53 2.95 0.34
C ARG A 44 -1.34 1.77 -0.16
N PHE A 45 -0.88 0.58 0.15
CA PHE A 45 -1.54 -0.67 -0.17
C PHE A 45 -1.89 -1.36 1.14
N ASP A 46 -3.17 -1.64 1.34
CA ASP A 46 -3.69 -2.38 2.49
C ASP A 46 -4.21 -3.74 2.02
N LEU A 47 -3.73 -4.82 2.63
CA LEU A 47 -4.12 -6.20 2.32
C LEU A 47 -5.03 -6.74 3.41
N TYR A 48 -6.07 -7.46 2.98
CA TYR A 48 -7.09 -8.04 3.84
C TYR A 48 -7.37 -9.48 3.42
N ASP A 49 -7.63 -10.35 4.41
CA ASP A 49 -8.24 -11.65 4.22
C ASP A 49 -9.76 -11.48 4.24
N VAL A 50 -10.45 -11.98 3.21
CA VAL A 50 -11.85 -11.66 2.97
C VAL A 50 -12.73 -12.82 3.44
N ASP A 51 -13.25 -12.72 4.66
CA ASP A 51 -14.09 -13.76 5.27
C ASP A 51 -15.57 -13.75 4.85
N SER A 52 -16.01 -12.70 4.14
CA SER A 52 -17.42 -12.54 3.79
C SER A 52 -17.61 -11.73 2.51
N LYS A 53 -18.84 -11.71 1.99
CA LYS A 53 -19.21 -10.88 0.83
C LYS A 53 -19.44 -9.41 1.17
N SER A 54 -19.21 -9.00 2.42
CA SER A 54 -19.42 -7.61 2.82
C SER A 54 -18.37 -6.71 2.17
N PRO A 55 -18.71 -5.51 1.69
CA PRO A 55 -17.70 -4.56 1.22
C PRO A 55 -16.95 -3.87 2.37
N ASP A 56 -17.47 -4.00 3.59
CA ASP A 56 -16.98 -3.36 4.81
C ASP A 56 -15.67 -4.00 5.31
N LEU A 57 -14.58 -3.24 5.21
CA LEU A 57 -13.23 -3.64 5.63
C LEU A 57 -13.10 -3.97 7.11
N SER A 58 -14.00 -3.48 7.96
CA SER A 58 -13.95 -3.80 9.39
C SER A 58 -14.36 -5.23 9.71
N LYS A 59 -14.93 -5.96 8.75
CA LYS A 59 -15.35 -7.36 8.87
C LYS A 59 -14.37 -8.36 8.26
N HIS A 60 -13.17 -7.89 7.93
CA HIS A 60 -12.13 -8.66 7.25
C HIS A 60 -10.84 -8.55 8.04
N ASP A 61 -10.05 -9.61 8.05
CA ASP A 61 -8.79 -9.62 8.78
C ASP A 61 -7.72 -8.83 8.04
N PHE A 62 -7.14 -7.83 8.70
CA PHE A 62 -6.07 -7.04 8.12
C PHE A 62 -4.75 -7.81 8.17
N LEU A 63 -4.18 -8.08 7.00
CA LEU A 63 -2.95 -8.86 6.86
C LEU A 63 -1.68 -8.01 6.91
N GLY A 64 -1.78 -6.74 6.47
CA GLY A 64 -0.66 -5.81 6.51
C GLY A 64 -0.77 -4.73 5.45
N GLN A 65 0.22 -3.83 5.49
CA GLN A 65 0.28 -2.68 4.59
C GLN A 65 1.69 -2.44 4.06
N ALA A 66 1.76 -1.81 2.89
CA ALA A 66 2.99 -1.32 2.30
C ALA A 66 2.83 0.14 1.84
N PHE A 67 3.91 0.90 1.96
CA PHE A 67 4.00 2.29 1.54
C PHE A 67 5.13 2.43 0.54
N CYS A 68 4.88 3.15 -0.54
CA CYS A 68 5.90 3.58 -1.49
C CYS A 68 5.40 4.82 -2.24
N THR A 69 6.25 5.43 -3.06
CA THR A 69 5.82 6.42 -4.05
C THR A 69 5.64 5.77 -5.41
N LEU A 70 4.81 6.36 -6.28
CA LEU A 70 4.74 5.93 -7.69
C LEU A 70 6.14 5.96 -8.34
N GLY A 71 6.92 7.00 -8.02
CA GLY A 71 8.34 7.14 -8.41
C GLY A 71 9.22 5.95 -8.00
N GLU A 72 9.02 5.36 -6.82
CA GLU A 72 9.76 4.16 -6.40
C GLU A 72 9.42 2.94 -7.27
N ILE A 73 8.17 2.78 -7.70
CA ILE A 73 7.76 1.65 -8.55
C ILE A 73 8.34 1.81 -9.96
N VAL A 74 8.09 2.95 -10.60
CA VAL A 74 8.53 3.21 -11.98
C VAL A 74 10.06 3.22 -12.11
N GLY A 75 10.75 3.73 -11.08
CA GLY A 75 12.22 3.81 -11.04
C GLY A 75 12.93 2.51 -10.60
N SER A 76 12.19 1.48 -10.18
CA SER A 76 12.79 0.18 -9.85
C SER A 76 13.21 -0.58 -11.10
N PRO A 77 14.23 -1.46 -11.05
CA PRO A 77 14.63 -2.28 -12.19
C PRO A 77 13.45 -3.07 -12.76
N GLY A 78 13.21 -2.92 -14.07
CA GLY A 78 12.07 -3.53 -14.75
C GLY A 78 10.70 -3.00 -14.30
N SER A 79 10.66 -1.79 -13.71
CA SER A 79 9.46 -1.16 -13.13
C SER A 79 8.72 -2.08 -12.16
N ARG A 80 9.49 -2.91 -11.43
CA ARG A 80 9.01 -3.93 -10.50
C ARG A 80 9.61 -3.69 -9.12
N LEU A 81 8.74 -3.40 -8.16
CA LEU A 81 9.11 -3.12 -6.77
C LEU A 81 8.58 -4.20 -5.84
N GLU A 82 9.46 -4.80 -5.04
CA GLU A 82 9.10 -5.73 -3.97
C GLU A 82 9.19 -5.03 -2.61
N LYS A 83 8.12 -5.10 -1.81
CA LYS A 83 8.07 -4.50 -0.47
C LYS A 83 7.54 -5.51 0.56
N PRO A 84 8.16 -5.59 1.75
CA PRO A 84 7.59 -6.40 2.83
C PRO A 84 6.28 -5.78 3.33
N LEU A 85 5.32 -6.63 3.69
CA LEU A 85 4.12 -6.21 4.40
C LEU A 85 4.48 -5.89 5.86
N MET A 86 4.00 -4.74 6.32
CA MET A 86 4.16 -4.28 7.70
C MET A 86 2.87 -4.53 8.48
N ILE A 87 2.99 -5.21 9.62
CA ILE A 87 1.90 -5.35 10.61
C ILE A 87 2.11 -4.31 11.71
N GLY A 88 1.07 -3.51 11.97
CA GLY A 88 1.04 -2.52 13.05
C GLY A 88 0.53 -1.15 12.59
N ALA A 89 -0.15 -0.45 13.51
CA ALA A 89 -0.45 0.97 13.35
C ALA A 89 0.86 1.75 13.27
N PHE A 90 0.95 2.77 12.42
CA PHE A 90 2.08 3.70 12.47
C PHE A 90 1.84 4.72 13.59
N SER A 91 2.87 5.00 14.38
CA SER A 91 2.94 6.25 15.13
C SER A 91 3.77 7.20 14.28
N LEU A 92 3.22 8.36 13.92
CA LEU A 92 3.95 9.36 13.15
C LEU A 92 5.11 9.88 14.02
N ASN A 93 6.35 9.83 13.54
CA ASN A 93 7.44 10.49 14.25
C ASN A 93 7.26 12.00 14.14
N SER A 94 6.95 12.65 15.26
CA SER A 94 6.69 14.08 15.39
C SER A 94 7.85 14.98 14.93
N ARG A 95 9.07 14.44 14.77
CA ARG A 95 10.26 15.18 14.32
C ARG A 95 10.55 15.10 12.81
N THR A 96 10.05 14.08 12.10
CA THR A 96 10.41 13.85 10.69
C THR A 96 9.21 13.61 9.77
N GLY A 97 8.00 13.45 10.33
CA GLY A 97 6.81 13.07 9.56
C GLY A 97 6.91 11.70 8.89
N LYS A 98 8.02 10.97 9.12
CA LYS A 98 8.23 9.64 8.56
C LYS A 98 7.39 8.63 9.33
N PRO A 99 6.73 7.69 8.63
CA PRO A 99 6.07 6.56 9.29
C PRO A 99 7.11 5.78 10.10
N MET A 100 6.90 5.65 11.42
CA MET A 100 7.64 4.69 12.25
C MET A 100 6.71 3.53 12.62
N PRO A 101 7.19 2.27 12.53
CA PRO A 101 6.39 1.13 12.96
C PRO A 101 6.06 1.31 14.45
N ALA A 102 4.77 1.45 14.80
CA ALA A 102 4.37 1.27 16.19
C ALA A 102 4.33 -0.24 16.43
N VAL A 103 5.14 -0.70 17.38
CA VAL A 103 5.04 -2.04 17.92
C VAL A 103 3.64 -2.17 18.53
N SER A 104 2.72 -2.78 17.80
CA SER A 104 1.50 -3.31 18.38
C SER A 104 1.87 -4.60 19.11
N ASN A 105 1.62 -4.64 20.42
CA ASN A 105 1.93 -5.74 21.34
C ASN A 105 1.13 -7.05 21.08
N GLY A 106 0.76 -7.35 19.84
CA GLY A 106 0.07 -8.58 19.43
C GLY A 106 0.73 -9.33 18.27
N GLY A 107 1.78 -8.78 17.65
CA GLY A 107 2.54 -9.45 16.60
C GLY A 107 3.85 -10.00 17.14
N VAL A 108 4.18 -11.25 16.84
CA VAL A 108 5.49 -11.83 17.16
C VAL A 108 6.58 -10.95 16.50
N PRO A 109 7.49 -10.34 17.28
CA PRO A 109 8.59 -9.54 16.73
C PRO A 109 9.39 -10.38 15.74
N GLY A 110 9.48 -9.94 14.48
CA GLY A 110 10.32 -10.58 13.46
C GLY A 110 9.61 -11.47 12.43
N LYS A 111 8.27 -11.64 12.48
CA LYS A 111 7.56 -12.32 11.39
C LYS A 111 7.27 -11.35 10.24
N LYS A 112 7.94 -11.53 9.10
CA LYS A 112 7.52 -10.93 7.82
C LYS A 112 6.19 -11.56 7.44
N CYS A 113 5.12 -10.77 7.32
CA CYS A 113 3.78 -11.32 7.04
C CYS A 113 3.49 -11.52 5.55
N GLY A 114 4.51 -11.38 4.72
CA GLY A 114 4.45 -11.53 3.27
C GLY A 114 5.20 -10.42 2.57
N THR A 115 5.25 -10.52 1.25
CA THR A 115 5.81 -9.51 0.35
C THR A 115 4.73 -9.14 -0.63
N ILE A 116 4.53 -7.84 -0.86
CA ILE A 116 3.76 -7.35 -2.00
C ILE A 116 4.71 -7.02 -3.14
N ILE A 117 4.29 -7.32 -4.35
CA ILE A 117 5.05 -7.00 -5.55
C ILE A 117 4.20 -6.11 -6.43
N LEU A 118 4.77 -4.96 -6.79
CA LEU A 118 4.11 -3.91 -7.55
C LEU A 118 4.84 -3.74 -8.87
N SER A 119 4.11 -3.83 -9.98
CA SER A 119 4.64 -3.58 -11.32
C SER A 119 3.92 -2.41 -11.96
N ALA A 120 4.67 -1.54 -12.64
CA ALA A 120 4.14 -0.46 -13.45
C ALA A 120 4.50 -0.69 -14.93
N GLU A 121 3.58 -0.34 -15.81
CA GLU A 121 3.76 -0.33 -17.26
C GLU A 121 3.35 1.05 -17.76
N GLU A 122 4.14 1.64 -18.66
CA GLU A 122 3.75 2.87 -19.32
C GLU A 122 2.68 2.57 -20.37
N LEU A 123 1.51 3.19 -20.23
CA LEU A 123 0.49 3.16 -21.27
C LEU A 123 0.96 4.07 -22.39
N SER A 124 1.32 3.47 -23.53
CA SER A 124 1.57 4.22 -24.75
C SER A 124 0.24 4.83 -25.19
N ASN A 125 0.03 6.11 -24.89
CA ASN A 125 -0.95 6.88 -25.63
C ASN A 125 -0.42 6.97 -27.06
N CYS A 126 -1.12 6.32 -28.00
CA CYS A 126 -0.92 6.58 -29.43
C CYS A 126 -1.06 8.10 -29.63
N ARG A 127 0.05 8.75 -29.94
CA ARG A 127 0.07 10.13 -30.42
C ARG A 127 -0.37 10.20 -31.87
#